data_AF-A0A1V6ALZ3-F1
#
_entry.id   AF-A0A1V6ALZ3-F1
#
_cell.length_a   1.000
_cell.length_b   1.000
_cell.length_c   1.000
_cell.angle_alpha   90.00
_cell.angle_beta   90.00
_cell.angle_gamma   90.00
#
_symmetry.space_group_name_H-M   'P 1'
#
loop_
_entity.id
_entity.type
_entity.pdbx_description
1 polymer ?
#
loop_
_entity_poly.entity_id
_entity_poly.type
_entity_poly.pdbx_seq_one_letter_code
_entity_poly.pdbx_strand_id
1 'polypeptide(L)'
;MEKDKKVKKNLWILIICIIVVVLVATALIVFRDELFKQKKSNNNLIVIERIDGQDSLRMPQQYLDKILMDKSFYIDENASISMSSVEFEIGEEGIKWGMDQGGLVNTADKDAIEILGGIKYCKGISDMNVIVTEKKNSSVEFYEGYSAEMFMNNREDYVIIPSSMSKFINENLAPEEKRMILRHSAASGYLGFCTIIGEYTTKDEYDTIYVSYSSMASLIKATNNDMSEYVDTLEIKLNEGKDYTKLIEYLSTYFADANSLEKYEGKTNRFDDPYMYQFVH
;
A
#
# COMPACT_ATOMS: atom_id res chain seq x y z
N MET A 1 -42.12 1.92 50.21
CA MET A 1 -41.84 3.04 49.28
C MET A 1 -40.34 3.36 49.17
N GLU A 2 -39.58 3.35 50.25
CA GLU A 2 -38.13 3.68 50.24
C GLU A 2 -37.24 2.57 49.62
N LYS A 3 -37.61 1.30 49.81
CA LYS A 3 -36.90 0.12 49.26
C LYS A 3 -36.98 0.05 47.73
N ASP A 4 -38.15 0.32 47.15
CA ASP A 4 -38.35 0.40 45.68
C ASP A 4 -37.58 1.54 45.02
N LYS A 5 -37.48 2.68 45.71
CA LYS A 5 -36.73 3.85 45.23
C LYS A 5 -35.22 3.54 45.17
N LYS A 6 -34.72 2.77 46.15
CA LYS A 6 -33.32 2.31 46.21
C LYS A 6 -33.01 1.26 45.14
N VAL A 7 -33.93 0.33 44.87
CA VAL A 7 -33.78 -0.67 43.79
C VAL A 7 -33.78 -0.01 42.41
N LYS A 8 -34.69 0.94 42.14
CA LYS A 8 -34.70 1.70 40.88
C LYS A 8 -33.42 2.53 40.69
N LYS A 9 -32.89 3.13 41.75
CA LYS A 9 -31.63 3.89 41.70
C LYS A 9 -30.43 2.97 41.38
N ASN A 10 -30.36 1.79 41.99
CA ASN A 10 -29.30 0.82 41.73
C ASN A 10 -29.37 0.26 40.30
N LEU A 11 -30.57 0.05 39.76
CA LEU A 11 -30.77 -0.39 38.37
C LEU A 11 -30.31 0.70 37.37
N TRP A 12 -30.62 1.96 37.64
CA TRP A 12 -30.17 3.09 36.83
C TRP A 12 -28.65 3.26 36.84
N ILE A 13 -27.99 3.08 37.99
CA ILE A 13 -26.53 3.10 38.10
C ILE A 13 -25.92 1.99 37.24
N LEU A 14 -26.49 0.77 37.29
CA LEU A 14 -26.00 -0.36 36.52
C LEU A 14 -26.14 -0.15 35.00
N ILE A 15 -27.26 0.42 34.55
CA ILE A 15 -27.47 0.79 33.14
C ILE A 15 -26.44 1.82 32.68
N ILE A 16 -26.19 2.87 33.48
CA ILE A 16 -25.18 3.89 33.17
C ILE A 16 -23.79 3.26 33.08
N CYS A 17 -23.43 2.37 34.02
CA CYS A 17 -22.14 1.67 33.97
C CYS A 17 -21.99 0.84 32.69
N ILE A 18 -23.04 0.13 32.25
CA ILE A 18 -23.01 -0.64 31.00
C ILE A 18 -22.82 0.30 29.80
N ILE A 19 -23.57 1.40 29.74
CA ILE A 19 -23.45 2.39 28.65
C ILE A 19 -22.04 2.98 28.60
N VAL A 20 -21.46 3.33 29.75
CA VAL A 20 -20.09 3.87 29.83
C VAL A 20 -19.07 2.82 29.39
N VAL A 21 -19.20 1.56 29.82
CA VAL A 21 -18.29 0.49 29.38
C VAL A 21 -18.41 0.25 27.87
N VAL A 22 -19.62 0.25 27.32
CA VAL A 22 -19.84 0.12 25.88
C VAL A 22 -19.20 1.30 25.14
N LEU A 23 -19.46 2.54 25.59
CA LEU A 23 -18.89 3.74 24.98
C LEU A 23 -17.35 3.74 25.01
N VAL A 24 -16.76 3.38 26.16
CA VAL A 24 -15.30 3.25 26.31
C VAL A 24 -14.75 2.13 25.43
N ALA A 25 -15.44 0.98 25.34
CA ALA A 25 -15.02 -0.11 24.46
C ALA A 25 -15.11 0.29 22.97
N THR A 26 -16.20 0.95 22.53
CA THR A 26 -16.30 1.48 21.17
C THR A 26 -15.26 2.56 20.91
N ALA A 27 -15.00 3.46 21.87
CA ALA A 27 -13.94 4.45 21.74
C ALA A 27 -12.56 3.78 21.64
N LEU A 28 -12.28 2.77 22.45
CA LEU A 28 -11.03 2.01 22.36
C LEU A 28 -10.88 1.21 21.07
N ILE A 29 -11.98 0.79 20.44
CA ILE A 29 -11.98 0.12 19.13
C ILE A 29 -11.78 1.14 18.00
N VAL A 30 -12.48 2.28 18.05
CA VAL A 30 -12.40 3.35 17.04
C VAL A 30 -11.05 4.07 17.10
N PHE A 31 -10.59 4.39 18.30
CA PHE A 31 -9.31 5.03 18.54
C PHE A 31 -8.19 4.03 18.77
N ARG A 32 -8.39 2.73 18.49
CA ARG A 32 -7.34 1.72 18.63
C ARG A 32 -6.11 2.13 17.82
N ASP A 33 -6.33 2.48 16.57
CA ASP A 33 -5.24 2.80 15.65
C ASP A 33 -4.54 4.11 16.04
N GLU A 34 -5.27 5.12 16.55
CA GLU A 34 -4.67 6.36 17.06
C GLU A 34 -3.95 6.19 18.42
N LEU A 35 -4.51 5.40 19.35
CA LEU A 35 -3.90 5.12 20.66
C LEU A 35 -2.65 4.25 20.56
N PHE A 36 -2.59 3.35 19.57
CA PHE A 36 -1.41 2.51 19.29
C PHE A 36 -0.45 3.11 18.25
N LYS A 37 -0.83 4.22 17.57
CA LYS A 37 0.12 5.05 16.80
C LYS A 37 1.16 5.71 17.70
N GLN A 38 0.84 5.97 18.97
CA GLN A 38 1.86 6.39 19.94
C GLN A 38 2.63 5.18 20.47
N LYS A 39 3.89 5.09 20.00
CA LYS A 39 5.00 4.34 20.61
C LYS A 39 5.18 2.88 20.17
N LYS A 40 5.18 2.62 18.87
CA LYS A 40 6.12 1.66 18.28
C LYS A 40 7.31 2.43 17.71
N SER A 41 8.28 2.73 18.56
CA SER A 41 9.65 2.88 18.11
C SER A 41 10.08 1.50 17.63
N ASN A 42 9.74 1.14 16.39
CA ASN A 42 10.36 -0.01 15.76
C ASN A 42 11.79 0.43 15.46
N ASN A 43 12.72 0.18 16.40
CA ASN A 43 14.15 0.53 16.31
C ASN A 43 14.89 -0.02 15.07
N ASN A 44 14.17 -0.65 14.15
CA ASN A 44 14.68 -1.34 12.98
C ASN A 44 13.92 -0.92 11.70
N LEU A 45 13.23 0.23 11.72
CA LEU A 45 12.45 0.76 10.60
C LEU A 45 12.77 2.24 10.42
N ILE A 46 13.11 2.63 9.20
CA ILE A 46 13.14 4.02 8.78
C ILE A 46 11.88 4.30 7.97
N VAL A 47 11.14 5.35 8.31
CA VAL A 47 9.93 5.77 7.58
C VAL A 47 10.22 7.11 6.90
N ILE A 48 9.85 7.24 5.62
CA ILE A 48 9.91 8.51 4.90
C ILE A 48 8.54 9.19 4.99
N GLU A 49 8.53 10.42 5.51
CA GLU A 49 7.33 11.19 5.77
C GLU A 49 7.44 12.59 5.19
N ARG A 50 6.33 13.32 5.12
CA ARG A 50 6.35 14.75 4.78
C ARG A 50 6.65 15.60 6.01
N ILE A 51 7.45 16.64 5.82
CA ILE A 51 7.78 17.59 6.88
C ILE A 51 6.54 18.38 7.34
N ASP A 52 5.58 18.61 6.45
CA ASP A 52 4.34 19.33 6.76
C ASP A 52 3.29 18.50 7.52
N GLY A 53 3.60 17.23 7.80
CA GLY A 53 2.77 16.33 8.61
C GLY A 53 1.53 15.79 7.92
N GLN A 54 1.41 15.89 6.59
CA GLN A 54 0.34 15.20 5.86
C GLN A 54 0.54 13.68 5.86
N ASP A 55 -0.56 12.93 5.99
CA ASP A 55 -0.54 11.46 6.09
C ASP A 55 0.01 10.77 4.83
N SER A 56 -0.33 11.27 3.63
CA SER A 56 0.08 10.68 2.35
C SER A 56 1.40 11.31 1.89
N LEU A 57 2.39 10.48 1.55
CA LEU A 57 3.73 10.95 1.20
C LEU A 57 3.74 11.80 -0.08
N ARG A 58 2.90 11.45 -1.07
CA ARG A 58 2.79 12.14 -2.38
C ARG A 58 4.15 12.54 -2.96
N MET A 59 5.12 11.64 -2.88
CA MET A 59 6.49 11.92 -3.30
C MET A 59 6.68 11.62 -4.79
N PRO A 60 7.44 12.46 -5.52
CA PRO A 60 7.77 12.19 -6.91
C PRO A 60 8.47 10.84 -7.08
N GLN A 61 8.16 10.15 -8.18
CA GLN A 61 8.72 8.82 -8.46
C GLN A 61 10.26 8.82 -8.47
N GLN A 62 10.88 9.92 -8.94
CA GLN A 62 12.34 10.05 -9.01
C GLN A 62 13.08 9.78 -7.69
N TYR A 63 12.50 10.12 -6.54
CA TYR A 63 13.11 9.87 -5.24
C TYR A 63 13.24 8.38 -4.96
N LEU A 64 12.16 7.63 -5.19
CA LEU A 64 12.15 6.18 -5.00
C LEU A 64 13.04 5.48 -6.02
N ASP A 65 12.97 5.87 -7.30
CA ASP A 65 13.86 5.31 -8.33
C ASP A 65 15.33 5.48 -7.93
N LYS A 66 15.70 6.62 -7.37
CA LYS A 66 17.07 6.88 -6.92
C LYS A 66 17.47 5.95 -5.76
N ILE A 67 16.63 5.78 -4.75
CA ILE A 67 16.83 4.82 -3.65
C ILE A 67 16.97 3.39 -4.18
N LEU A 68 16.17 3.00 -5.17
CA LEU A 68 16.25 1.63 -5.69
C LEU A 68 17.50 1.41 -6.54
N MET A 69 17.91 2.40 -7.35
CA MET A 69 19.13 2.35 -8.17
C MET A 69 20.41 2.32 -7.32
N ASP A 70 20.45 3.11 -6.26
CA ASP A 70 21.62 3.29 -5.40
C ASP A 70 21.67 2.27 -4.25
N LYS A 71 20.77 1.28 -4.23
CA LYS A 71 20.66 0.26 -3.17
C LYS A 71 21.97 -0.46 -2.87
N SER A 72 22.86 -0.60 -3.85
CA SER A 72 24.18 -1.23 -3.67
C SER A 72 25.09 -0.49 -2.68
N PHE A 73 24.87 0.81 -2.43
CA PHE A 73 25.67 1.59 -1.48
C PHE A 73 25.39 1.24 -0.01
N TYR A 74 24.19 0.72 0.29
CA TYR A 74 23.71 0.41 1.65
C TYR A 74 23.05 -0.96 1.74
N ILE A 75 23.38 -1.88 0.83
CA ILE A 75 22.76 -3.20 0.73
C ILE A 75 22.94 -4.06 1.99
N ASP A 76 24.02 -3.84 2.74
CA ASP A 76 24.29 -4.56 3.98
C ASP A 76 23.48 -4.02 5.18
N GLU A 77 22.90 -2.83 5.05
CA GLU A 77 22.25 -2.07 6.12
C GLU A 77 20.72 -2.19 6.04
N ASN A 78 20.17 -2.41 4.84
CA ASN A 78 18.75 -2.64 4.65
C ASN A 78 18.40 -4.13 4.50
N ALA A 79 17.36 -4.56 5.21
CA ALA A 79 16.73 -5.87 5.05
C ALA A 79 15.73 -5.85 3.88
N SER A 80 14.89 -4.82 3.83
CA SER A 80 13.88 -4.66 2.78
C SER A 80 13.50 -3.19 2.61
N ILE A 81 12.92 -2.88 1.45
CA ILE A 81 12.29 -1.59 1.15
C ILE A 81 10.83 -1.89 0.80
N SER A 82 9.92 -1.36 1.61
CA SER A 82 8.48 -1.43 1.39
C SER A 82 8.01 -0.09 0.86
N MET A 83 7.24 -0.11 -0.22
CA MET A 83 6.62 1.09 -0.76
C MET A 83 5.24 0.78 -1.31
N SER A 84 4.43 1.82 -1.41
CA SER A 84 3.20 1.81 -2.17
C SER A 84 3.07 3.08 -3.00
N SER A 85 2.48 2.97 -4.19
CA SER A 85 2.10 4.12 -4.99
C SER A 85 0.81 4.74 -4.46
N VAL A 86 0.45 5.92 -4.95
CA VAL A 86 -0.93 6.39 -4.85
C VAL A 86 -1.87 5.39 -5.52
N GLU A 87 -3.13 5.44 -5.11
CA GLU A 87 -4.18 4.68 -5.76
C GLU A 87 -4.59 5.38 -7.07
N PHE A 88 -4.53 4.66 -8.19
CA PHE A 88 -4.91 5.19 -9.49
C PHE A 88 -6.31 4.73 -9.87
N GLU A 89 -7.17 5.67 -10.24
CA GLU A 89 -8.51 5.37 -10.72
C GLU A 89 -8.48 4.85 -12.16
N ILE A 90 -8.95 3.61 -12.33
CA ILE A 90 -9.06 2.93 -13.62
C ILE A 90 -10.11 3.65 -14.46
N GLY A 91 -9.74 3.99 -15.70
CA GLY A 91 -10.55 4.76 -16.62
C GLY A 91 -10.20 6.25 -16.57
N GLU A 92 -10.33 6.90 -15.41
CA GLU A 92 -10.07 8.33 -15.26
C GLU A 92 -8.59 8.66 -15.48
N GLU A 93 -7.68 7.90 -14.87
CA GLU A 93 -6.22 8.04 -15.06
C GLU A 93 -5.75 7.40 -16.38
N GLY A 94 -6.67 7.12 -17.31
CA GLY A 94 -6.35 6.48 -18.58
C GLY A 94 -5.87 5.03 -18.48
N ILE A 95 -5.79 4.47 -17.27
CA ILE A 95 -5.45 3.06 -17.03
C ILE A 95 -6.66 2.18 -17.34
N LYS A 96 -6.40 1.05 -18.00
CA LYS A 96 -7.40 0.01 -18.25
C LYS A 96 -6.80 -1.33 -17.93
N TRP A 97 -7.62 -2.24 -17.43
CA TRP A 97 -7.26 -3.63 -17.25
C TRP A 97 -8.08 -4.54 -18.18
N GLY A 98 -7.59 -5.76 -18.37
CA GLY A 98 -8.26 -6.83 -19.10
C GLY A 98 -7.55 -8.16 -18.89
N MET A 99 -7.95 -9.18 -19.64
CA MET A 99 -7.26 -10.48 -19.69
C MET A 99 -7.15 -10.94 -21.15
N ASP A 100 -6.29 -11.93 -21.38
CA ASP A 100 -6.22 -12.61 -22.67
C ASP A 100 -7.57 -13.24 -23.06
N GLN A 101 -7.77 -13.49 -24.36
CA GLN A 101 -8.98 -14.11 -24.86
C GLN A 101 -9.22 -15.47 -24.16
N GLY A 102 -10.40 -15.65 -23.57
CA GLY A 102 -10.73 -16.85 -22.79
C GLY A 102 -10.24 -16.83 -21.34
N GLY A 103 -9.58 -15.74 -20.90
CA GLY A 103 -9.18 -15.51 -19.51
C GLY A 103 -10.36 -15.25 -18.58
N LEU A 104 -11.37 -14.51 -19.06
CA LEU A 104 -12.61 -14.26 -18.34
C LEU A 104 -13.74 -15.15 -18.84
N VAL A 105 -14.54 -15.66 -17.90
CA VAL A 105 -15.75 -16.46 -18.12
C VAL A 105 -16.97 -15.78 -17.48
N ASN A 106 -18.17 -16.17 -17.94
CA ASN A 106 -19.45 -15.69 -17.39
C ASN A 106 -19.63 -14.16 -17.41
N THR A 107 -18.93 -13.44 -18.30
CA THR A 107 -18.93 -11.97 -18.36
C THR A 107 -20.23 -11.35 -18.87
N ALA A 108 -21.14 -12.16 -19.41
CA ALA A 108 -22.49 -11.73 -19.81
C ALA A 108 -23.49 -11.70 -18.64
N ASP A 109 -23.13 -12.24 -17.47
CA ASP A 109 -23.96 -12.17 -16.27
C ASP A 109 -23.98 -10.72 -15.74
N LYS A 110 -25.15 -10.28 -15.26
CA LYS A 110 -25.31 -8.96 -14.67
C LYS A 110 -24.40 -8.78 -13.46
N ASP A 111 -24.26 -9.83 -12.64
CA ASP A 111 -23.39 -9.84 -11.47
C ASP A 111 -21.91 -9.69 -11.87
N ALA A 112 -21.54 -10.19 -13.06
CA ALA A 112 -20.17 -10.03 -13.58
C ALA A 112 -19.89 -8.58 -13.96
N ILE A 113 -20.83 -7.92 -14.62
CA ILE A 113 -20.68 -6.50 -14.99
C ILE A 113 -20.55 -5.64 -13.73
N GLU A 114 -21.36 -5.92 -12.70
CA GLU A 114 -21.31 -5.18 -11.43
C GLU A 114 -20.00 -5.40 -10.69
N ILE A 115 -19.58 -6.65 -10.49
CA ILE A 115 -18.36 -6.96 -9.72
C ILE A 115 -17.10 -6.51 -10.46
N LEU A 116 -16.98 -6.82 -11.76
CA LEU A 116 -15.82 -6.41 -12.55
C LEU A 116 -15.79 -4.88 -12.75
N GLY A 117 -16.96 -4.24 -12.82
CA GLY A 117 -17.08 -2.78 -12.80
C GLY A 117 -16.80 -2.13 -11.44
N GLY A 118 -16.89 -2.90 -10.35
CA GLY A 118 -16.48 -2.51 -9.01
C GLY A 118 -14.97 -2.43 -8.81
N ILE A 119 -14.19 -2.95 -9.77
CA ILE A 119 -12.73 -2.84 -9.77
C ILE A 119 -12.34 -1.47 -10.32
N LYS A 120 -12.28 -0.48 -9.43
CA LYS A 120 -12.07 0.93 -9.79
C LYS A 120 -10.64 1.39 -9.68
N TYR A 121 -9.79 0.66 -8.98
CA TYR A 121 -8.49 1.16 -8.60
C TYR A 121 -7.36 0.19 -8.91
N CYS A 122 -6.18 0.72 -9.14
CA CYS A 122 -4.95 -0.06 -9.14
C CYS A 122 -3.84 0.65 -8.37
N LYS A 123 -3.02 -0.12 -7.65
CA LYS A 123 -1.94 0.40 -6.80
C LYS A 123 -0.69 -0.45 -6.96
N GLY A 124 0.46 0.19 -7.16
CA GLY A 124 1.76 -0.45 -7.21
C GLY A 124 2.32 -0.64 -5.80
N ILE A 125 2.76 -1.85 -5.45
CA ILE A 125 3.33 -2.13 -4.12
C ILE A 125 4.62 -2.95 -4.25
N SER A 126 5.51 -2.87 -3.25
CA SER A 126 6.70 -3.74 -3.15
C SER A 126 6.67 -4.70 -1.95
N ASP A 127 5.64 -4.59 -1.10
CA ASP A 127 5.41 -5.46 0.06
C ASP A 127 3.92 -5.77 0.19
N MET A 128 3.60 -7.04 0.41
CA MET A 128 2.25 -7.55 0.62
C MET A 128 1.59 -7.04 1.90
N ASN A 129 2.39 -6.60 2.89
CA ASN A 129 1.88 -5.99 4.12
C ASN A 129 1.04 -4.74 3.86
N VAL A 130 1.23 -4.08 2.72
CA VAL A 130 0.39 -2.96 2.28
C VAL A 130 -1.07 -3.40 2.17
N ILE A 131 -1.34 -4.52 1.50
CA ILE A 131 -2.71 -5.07 1.34
C ILE A 131 -3.30 -5.42 2.70
N VAL A 132 -2.52 -6.09 3.55
CA VAL A 132 -2.98 -6.48 4.90
C VAL A 132 -3.37 -5.27 5.73
N THR A 133 -2.59 -4.18 5.64
CA THR A 133 -2.81 -2.95 6.40
C THR A 133 -4.02 -2.18 5.87
N GLU A 134 -4.09 -1.95 4.55
CA GLU A 134 -5.17 -1.18 3.91
C GLU A 134 -6.52 -1.89 4.01
N LYS A 135 -6.54 -3.21 3.84
CA LYS A 135 -7.75 -4.03 3.86
C LYS A 135 -8.07 -4.60 5.24
N LYS A 136 -7.55 -3.97 6.31
CA LYS A 136 -7.90 -4.22 7.72
C LYS A 136 -7.72 -5.68 8.17
N ASN A 137 -6.51 -6.21 8.00
CA ASN A 137 -6.11 -7.61 8.27
C ASN A 137 -6.76 -8.63 7.32
N SER A 138 -6.93 -8.25 6.05
CA SER A 138 -7.23 -9.23 5.02
C SER A 138 -6.07 -10.20 4.85
N SER A 139 -6.37 -11.48 4.61
CA SER A 139 -5.39 -12.48 4.21
C SER A 139 -5.28 -12.52 2.70
N VAL A 140 -4.05 -12.60 2.21
CA VAL A 140 -3.77 -12.92 0.80
C VAL A 140 -3.59 -14.43 0.69
N GLU A 141 -4.34 -15.05 -0.21
CA GLU A 141 -4.19 -16.45 -0.60
C GLU A 141 -3.42 -16.52 -1.92
N PHE A 142 -2.28 -17.22 -1.92
CA PHE A 142 -1.46 -17.40 -3.12
C PHE A 142 -1.90 -18.64 -3.88
N TYR A 143 -1.89 -18.55 -5.20
CA TYR A 143 -2.09 -19.69 -6.07
C TYR A 143 -0.88 -20.63 -6.01
N GLU A 144 -1.11 -21.91 -6.35
CA GLU A 144 -0.08 -22.94 -6.30
C GLU A 144 1.16 -22.51 -7.11
N GLY A 145 2.34 -22.65 -6.49
CA GLY A 145 3.62 -22.29 -7.09
C GLY A 145 4.07 -20.85 -6.82
N TYR A 146 3.23 -20.00 -6.22
CA TYR A 146 3.56 -18.60 -5.94
C TYR A 146 3.72 -18.27 -4.46
N SER A 147 4.41 -17.16 -4.18
CA SER A 147 4.64 -16.66 -2.82
C SER A 147 4.80 -15.14 -2.79
N ALA A 148 4.72 -14.56 -1.58
CA ALA A 148 5.00 -13.14 -1.36
C ALA A 148 6.41 -12.73 -1.83
N GLU A 149 7.41 -13.61 -1.68
CA GLU A 149 8.79 -13.34 -2.10
C GLU A 149 8.92 -13.15 -3.62
N MET A 150 8.09 -13.87 -4.40
CA MET A 150 8.08 -13.70 -5.85
C MET A 150 7.54 -12.33 -6.25
N PHE A 151 6.51 -11.83 -5.57
CA PHE A 151 5.96 -10.49 -5.81
C PHE A 151 7.00 -9.38 -5.60
N MET A 152 7.95 -9.59 -4.68
CA MET A 152 9.05 -8.68 -4.40
C MET A 152 10.21 -8.79 -5.42
N ASN A 153 10.27 -9.87 -6.20
CA ASN A 153 11.31 -10.13 -7.16
C ASN A 153 10.97 -9.44 -8.49
N ASN A 154 11.66 -8.35 -8.80
CA ASN A 154 11.45 -7.49 -9.97
C ASN A 154 11.78 -8.14 -11.34
N ARG A 155 11.86 -9.46 -11.42
CA ARG A 155 12.12 -10.21 -12.65
C ARG A 155 10.87 -10.44 -13.48
N GLU A 156 9.73 -10.53 -12.82
CA GLU A 156 8.44 -10.79 -13.44
C GLU A 156 7.39 -9.83 -12.90
N ASP A 157 6.37 -9.61 -13.71
CA ASP A 157 5.27 -8.71 -13.41
C ASP A 157 4.12 -9.51 -12.81
N TYR A 158 3.70 -9.13 -11.61
CA TYR A 158 2.73 -9.89 -10.82
C TYR A 158 1.59 -9.01 -10.34
N VAL A 159 0.44 -9.65 -10.15
CA VAL A 159 -0.76 -8.99 -9.67
C VAL A 159 -1.50 -9.84 -8.63
N ILE A 160 -2.08 -9.16 -7.65
CA ILE A 160 -2.96 -9.69 -6.63
C ILE A 160 -4.32 -9.02 -6.80
N ILE A 161 -5.36 -9.83 -6.89
CA ILE A 161 -6.72 -9.38 -7.19
C ILE A 161 -7.64 -9.53 -5.97
N PRO A 162 -8.76 -8.81 -5.91
CA PRO A 162 -9.80 -9.13 -4.95
C PRO A 162 -10.46 -10.48 -5.29
N SER A 163 -10.77 -11.29 -4.28
CA SER A 163 -11.37 -12.63 -4.45
C SER A 163 -12.75 -12.62 -5.09
N SER A 164 -13.42 -11.46 -5.12
CA SER A 164 -14.66 -11.22 -5.85
C SER A 164 -14.51 -11.48 -7.36
N MET A 165 -13.30 -11.31 -7.92
CA MET A 165 -13.01 -11.56 -9.34
C MET A 165 -12.82 -13.04 -9.68
N SER A 166 -12.46 -13.88 -8.71
CA SER A 166 -11.94 -15.23 -8.97
C SER A 166 -12.93 -16.15 -9.68
N LYS A 167 -14.22 -16.01 -9.39
CA LYS A 167 -15.30 -16.78 -10.06
C LYS A 167 -15.48 -16.43 -11.54
N PHE A 168 -14.88 -15.34 -12.00
CA PHE A 168 -14.90 -14.91 -13.41
C PHE A 168 -13.60 -15.22 -14.13
N ILE A 169 -12.57 -15.69 -13.44
CA ILE A 169 -11.34 -16.17 -14.07
C ILE A 169 -11.56 -17.62 -14.48
N ASN A 170 -11.15 -17.96 -15.70
CA ASN A 170 -11.28 -19.32 -16.21
C ASN A 170 -10.46 -20.30 -15.37
N GLU A 171 -11.15 -21.19 -14.65
CA GLU A 171 -10.52 -22.18 -13.76
C GLU A 171 -9.68 -23.24 -14.49
N ASN A 172 -9.91 -23.42 -15.79
CA ASN A 172 -9.17 -24.39 -16.61
C ASN A 172 -7.78 -23.90 -17.03
N LEU A 173 -7.47 -22.63 -16.77
CA LEU A 173 -6.14 -22.07 -17.04
C LEU A 173 -5.15 -22.51 -15.98
N ALA A 174 -3.96 -22.91 -16.42
CA ALA A 174 -2.84 -23.09 -15.51
C ALA A 174 -2.51 -21.76 -14.80
N PRO A 175 -1.95 -21.77 -13.58
CA PRO A 175 -1.66 -20.55 -12.84
C PRO A 175 -0.86 -19.50 -13.64
N GLU A 176 0.12 -19.92 -14.43
CA GLU A 176 0.94 -19.06 -15.29
C GLU A 176 0.19 -18.46 -16.50
N GLU A 177 -0.95 -19.06 -16.89
CA GLU A 177 -1.81 -18.57 -17.98
C GLU A 177 -2.83 -17.55 -17.49
N LYS A 178 -3.05 -17.43 -16.18
CA LYS A 178 -3.94 -16.44 -15.57
C LYS A 178 -3.26 -15.07 -15.58
N ARG A 179 -3.25 -14.41 -16.75
CA ARG A 179 -2.57 -13.12 -16.94
C ARG A 179 -3.56 -11.97 -17.08
N MET A 180 -3.33 -10.94 -16.28
CA MET A 180 -3.99 -9.64 -16.39
C MET A 180 -3.17 -8.72 -17.29
N ILE A 181 -3.85 -8.00 -18.17
CA ILE A 181 -3.26 -6.99 -19.03
C ILE A 181 -3.59 -5.62 -18.44
N LEU A 182 -2.58 -4.85 -18.08
CA LEU A 182 -2.69 -3.44 -17.72
C LEU A 182 -2.17 -2.57 -18.85
N ARG A 183 -2.88 -1.51 -19.18
CA ARG A 183 -2.49 -0.56 -20.24
C ARG A 183 -2.87 0.86 -19.87
N HIS A 184 -2.06 1.81 -20.31
CA HIS A 184 -2.37 3.22 -20.20
C HIS A 184 -2.74 3.76 -21.57
N SER A 185 -3.86 4.49 -21.68
CA SER A 185 -4.41 4.97 -22.95
C SER A 185 -3.46 5.90 -23.73
N ALA A 186 -2.66 6.70 -23.02
CA ALA A 186 -1.62 7.55 -23.59
C ALA A 186 -0.32 6.82 -23.97
N ALA A 187 -0.10 5.59 -23.46
CA ALA A 187 1.11 4.82 -23.74
C ALA A 187 0.90 4.02 -25.03
N SER A 188 1.26 4.59 -26.18
CA SER A 188 1.11 3.91 -27.47
C SER A 188 1.97 2.65 -27.53
N GLY A 189 1.34 1.49 -27.34
CA GLY A 189 1.96 0.17 -27.56
C GLY A 189 2.48 -0.55 -26.31
N TYR A 190 2.45 0.05 -25.11
CA TYR A 190 2.82 -0.66 -23.89
C TYR A 190 1.64 -1.46 -23.33
N LEU A 191 1.85 -2.76 -23.16
CA LEU A 191 0.95 -3.69 -22.51
C LEU A 191 1.71 -4.37 -21.37
N GLY A 192 1.34 -4.05 -20.14
CA GLY A 192 1.86 -4.73 -18.96
C GLY A 192 1.14 -6.06 -18.78
N PHE A 193 1.84 -7.17 -18.99
CA PHE A 193 1.31 -8.51 -18.73
C PHE A 193 1.70 -8.93 -17.32
N CYS A 194 0.74 -8.99 -16.41
CA CYS A 194 0.95 -9.34 -15.02
C CYS A 194 0.32 -10.71 -14.73
N THR A 195 1.10 -11.65 -14.24
CA THR A 195 0.57 -12.96 -13.81
C THR A 195 -0.19 -12.79 -12.50
N ILE A 196 -1.43 -13.32 -12.44
CA ILE A 196 -2.25 -13.31 -11.23
C ILE A 196 -1.74 -14.41 -10.31
N ILE A 197 -1.14 -14.03 -9.18
CA ILE A 197 -0.47 -14.98 -8.28
C ILE A 197 -1.25 -15.25 -7.00
N GLY A 198 -2.36 -14.56 -6.80
CA GLY A 198 -3.16 -14.70 -5.59
C GLY A 198 -4.28 -13.68 -5.50
N GLU A 199 -5.04 -13.82 -4.42
CA GLU A 199 -6.22 -13.02 -4.16
C GLU A 199 -6.34 -12.61 -2.70
N TYR A 200 -6.99 -11.49 -2.43
CA TYR A 200 -7.29 -11.03 -1.08
C TYR A 200 -8.80 -10.90 -0.87
N THR A 201 -9.25 -11.10 0.36
CA THR A 201 -10.67 -10.93 0.71
C THR A 201 -10.97 -9.48 1.08
N THR A 202 -12.10 -8.98 0.63
CA THR A 202 -12.51 -7.59 0.83
C THR A 202 -14.03 -7.51 0.93
N LYS A 203 -14.51 -6.49 1.63
CA LYS A 203 -15.93 -6.17 1.79
C LYS A 203 -16.26 -4.79 1.26
N ASP A 204 -15.30 -4.15 0.59
CA ASP A 204 -15.46 -2.82 0.06
C ASP A 204 -16.40 -2.87 -1.17
N GLU A 205 -17.12 -1.79 -1.42
CA GLU A 205 -17.97 -1.66 -2.61
C GLU A 205 -17.14 -1.57 -3.89
N TYR A 206 -15.97 -0.93 -3.78
CA TYR A 206 -14.99 -0.81 -4.84
C TYR A 206 -13.67 -1.39 -4.38
N ASP A 207 -13.02 -2.14 -5.27
CA ASP A 207 -11.79 -2.83 -4.96
C ASP A 207 -10.62 -2.37 -5.83
N THR A 208 -9.43 -2.73 -5.35
CA THR A 208 -8.13 -2.33 -5.86
C THR A 208 -7.40 -3.54 -6.39
N ILE A 209 -6.84 -3.44 -7.59
CA ILE A 209 -5.86 -4.39 -8.11
C ILE A 209 -4.48 -3.98 -7.59
N TYR A 210 -3.79 -4.88 -6.91
CA TYR A 210 -2.43 -4.63 -6.42
C TYR A 210 -1.41 -5.23 -7.38
N VAL A 211 -0.53 -4.38 -7.90
CA VAL A 211 0.44 -4.72 -8.94
C VAL A 211 1.84 -4.58 -8.36
N SER A 212 2.80 -5.39 -8.80
CA SER A 212 4.18 -5.17 -8.38
C SER A 212 4.64 -3.77 -8.82
N TYR A 213 5.42 -3.10 -7.96
CA TYR A 213 5.86 -1.73 -8.21
C TYR A 213 6.55 -1.58 -9.57
N SER A 214 7.38 -2.55 -9.97
CA SER A 214 8.08 -2.51 -11.25
C SER A 214 7.13 -2.46 -12.44
N SER A 215 6.03 -3.21 -12.41
CA SER A 215 5.04 -3.20 -13.48
C SER A 215 4.27 -1.88 -13.51
N MET A 216 3.84 -1.39 -12.34
CA MET A 216 3.14 -0.11 -12.26
C MET A 216 4.04 1.06 -12.70
N ALA A 217 5.28 1.08 -12.23
CA ALA A 217 6.28 2.07 -12.63
C ALA A 217 6.54 2.05 -14.14
N SER A 218 6.61 0.86 -14.74
CA SER A 218 6.82 0.71 -16.19
C SER A 218 5.60 1.17 -16.99
N LEU A 219 4.39 0.85 -16.52
CA LEU A 219 3.12 1.29 -17.10
C LEU A 219 3.02 2.82 -17.14
N ILE A 220 3.39 3.47 -16.03
CA ILE A 220 3.36 4.92 -15.92
C ILE A 220 4.48 5.56 -16.74
N LYS A 221 5.71 5.06 -16.67
CA LYS A 221 6.84 5.60 -17.47
C LYS A 221 6.59 5.53 -18.96
N ALA A 222 5.84 4.54 -19.44
CA ALA A 222 5.44 4.43 -20.85
C ALA A 222 4.58 5.62 -21.34
N THR A 223 4.09 6.47 -20.43
CA THR A 223 3.35 7.70 -20.74
C THR A 223 4.24 8.93 -20.92
N ASN A 224 5.57 8.81 -20.74
CA ASN A 224 6.56 9.90 -20.76
C ASN A 224 6.28 11.05 -19.76
N ASN A 225 5.51 10.78 -18.72
CA ASN A 225 5.27 11.74 -17.64
C ASN A 225 6.05 11.32 -16.39
N ASP A 226 6.90 12.21 -15.87
CA ASP A 226 7.38 12.08 -14.50
C ASP A 226 6.21 12.41 -13.56
N MET A 227 5.86 11.47 -12.69
CA MET A 227 4.72 11.65 -11.79
C MET A 227 5.19 12.27 -10.49
N SER A 228 4.85 13.55 -10.31
CA SER A 228 5.18 14.36 -9.13
C SER A 228 4.53 13.85 -7.84
N GLU A 229 3.41 13.12 -7.94
CA GLU A 229 2.67 12.59 -6.79
C GLU A 229 2.45 11.08 -6.95
N TYR A 230 3.53 10.31 -6.94
CA TYR A 230 3.46 8.88 -7.23
C TYR A 230 3.55 8.01 -5.97
N VAL A 231 4.50 8.28 -5.08
CA VAL A 231 4.80 7.42 -3.93
C VAL A 231 3.94 7.84 -2.75
N ASP A 232 3.15 6.92 -2.21
CA ASP A 232 2.22 7.14 -1.11
C ASP A 232 2.82 6.73 0.24
N THR A 233 3.58 5.63 0.27
CA THR A 233 4.35 5.20 1.45
C THR A 233 5.74 4.71 1.04
N LEU A 234 6.71 4.91 1.93
CA LEU A 234 8.07 4.38 1.79
C LEU A 234 8.68 4.09 3.16
N GLU A 235 9.03 2.82 3.36
CA GLU A 235 9.63 2.32 4.59
C GLU A 235 10.86 1.46 4.26
N ILE A 236 11.91 1.60 5.06
CA ILE A 236 13.15 0.83 4.94
C ILE A 236 13.35 0.05 6.22
N LYS A 237 13.25 -1.28 6.13
CA LYS A 237 13.56 -2.17 7.24
C LYS A 237 15.07 -2.35 7.32
N LEU A 238 15.64 -2.17 8.50
CA LEU A 238 17.07 -2.29 8.73
C LEU A 238 17.47 -3.75 9.04
N ASN A 239 18.72 -4.09 8.76
CA ASN A 239 19.30 -5.36 9.18
C ASN A 239 19.67 -5.30 10.67
N GLU A 240 19.17 -6.26 11.46
CA GLU A 240 19.41 -6.28 12.90
C GLU A 240 20.91 -6.35 13.21
N GLY A 241 21.36 -5.50 14.14
CA GLY A 241 22.75 -5.46 14.62
C GLY A 241 23.76 -4.86 13.64
N LYS A 242 23.31 -4.22 12.54
CA LYS A 242 24.17 -3.50 11.60
C LYS A 242 24.27 -2.02 11.95
N ASP A 243 25.46 -1.45 11.70
CA ASP A 243 25.65 -0.01 11.66
C ASP A 243 25.06 0.53 10.36
N TYR A 244 24.10 1.44 10.47
CA TYR A 244 23.35 2.03 9.35
C TYR A 244 23.78 3.48 9.04
N THR A 245 24.95 3.90 9.51
CA THR A 245 25.46 5.27 9.31
C THR A 245 25.52 5.64 7.83
N LYS A 246 25.90 4.73 6.92
CA LYS A 246 25.98 5.05 5.48
C LYS A 246 24.61 5.28 4.87
N LEU A 247 23.61 4.49 5.29
CA LEU A 247 22.22 4.70 4.88
C LEU A 247 21.72 6.05 5.37
N ILE A 248 22.01 6.46 6.60
CA ILE A 248 21.60 7.77 7.13
C ILE A 248 22.28 8.91 6.38
N GLU A 249 23.59 8.80 6.15
CA GLU A 249 24.33 9.77 5.33
C GLU A 249 23.77 9.87 3.91
N TYR A 250 23.44 8.73 3.30
CA TYR A 250 22.80 8.66 1.98
C TYR A 250 21.42 9.35 1.99
N LEU A 251 20.53 8.96 2.90
CA LEU A 251 19.18 9.51 3.02
C LEU A 251 19.21 11.01 3.27
N SER A 252 20.15 11.50 4.08
CA SER A 252 20.33 12.93 4.39
C SER A 252 20.62 13.80 3.15
N THR A 253 21.04 13.20 2.02
CA THR A 253 21.23 13.92 0.76
C THR A 253 19.92 14.20 0.01
N TYR A 254 18.84 13.48 0.31
CA TYR A 254 17.53 13.62 -0.35
C TYR A 254 16.41 14.03 0.62
N PHE A 255 16.51 13.61 1.87
CA PHE A 255 15.52 13.73 2.93
C PHE A 255 16.13 14.44 4.14
N ALA A 256 15.32 15.22 4.86
CA ALA A 256 15.76 15.82 6.10
C ALA A 256 15.78 14.77 7.23
N ASP A 257 16.72 14.89 8.16
CA ASP A 257 16.69 14.13 9.40
C ASP A 257 15.62 14.74 10.33
N ALA A 258 14.59 13.97 10.69
CA ALA A 258 13.53 14.43 11.57
C ALA A 258 14.04 14.90 12.95
N ASN A 259 15.20 14.41 13.40
CA ASN A 259 15.83 14.80 14.66
C ASN A 259 16.68 16.09 14.54
N SER A 260 16.78 16.69 13.34
CA SER A 260 17.61 17.87 13.09
C SER A 260 17.10 18.73 11.92
N LEU A 261 15.78 18.93 11.84
CA LEU A 261 15.14 19.67 10.74
C LEU A 261 15.71 21.09 10.54
N GLU A 262 16.14 21.75 11.62
CA GLU A 262 16.75 23.09 11.58
C GLU A 262 18.03 23.14 10.72
N LYS A 263 18.71 22.00 10.50
CA LYS A 263 19.89 21.93 9.64
C LYS A 263 19.55 22.03 8.16
N TYR A 264 18.29 21.82 7.79
CA TYR A 264 17.81 21.74 6.40
C TYR A 264 17.03 22.99 5.97
N GLU A 265 16.71 23.89 6.90
CA GLU A 265 15.95 25.11 6.61
C GLU A 265 16.66 25.99 5.57
N GLY A 266 15.91 26.36 4.52
CA GLY A 266 16.42 27.18 3.42
C GLY A 266 17.46 26.50 2.51
N LYS A 267 17.69 25.19 2.68
CA LYS A 267 18.59 24.41 1.82
C LYS A 267 17.82 23.60 0.79
N THR A 268 18.54 23.20 -0.25
CA THR A 268 18.07 22.25 -1.26
C THR A 268 18.72 20.90 -1.09
N ASN A 269 18.00 19.85 -1.47
CA ASN A 269 18.49 18.48 -1.51
C ASN A 269 19.26 18.22 -2.82
N ARG A 270 19.66 16.97 -3.04
CA ARG A 270 20.46 16.56 -4.20
C ARG A 270 19.74 16.63 -5.55
N PHE A 271 18.43 16.85 -5.57
CA PHE A 271 17.67 17.18 -6.78
C PHE A 271 17.52 18.69 -7.00
N ASP A 272 18.20 19.52 -6.19
CA ASP A 272 18.04 20.97 -6.15
C ASP A 272 16.62 21.42 -5.73
N ASP A 273 15.82 20.52 -5.14
CA ASP A 273 14.51 20.80 -4.57
C ASP A 273 14.65 21.22 -3.09
N PRO A 274 13.76 22.06 -2.55
CA PRO A 274 13.64 22.23 -1.10
C PRO A 274 13.43 20.88 -0.40
N TYR A 275 13.97 20.73 0.80
CA TYR A 275 13.65 19.57 1.63
C TYR A 275 12.17 19.62 2.03
N MET A 276 11.36 18.74 1.42
CA MET A 276 9.92 18.58 1.68
C MET A 276 9.61 17.31 2.49
N TYR A 277 10.56 16.38 2.53
CA TYR A 277 10.43 15.04 3.08
C TYR A 277 11.49 14.80 4.15
N GLN A 278 11.15 13.99 5.14
CA GLN A 278 12.03 13.62 6.24
C GLN A 278 12.11 12.10 6.40
N PHE A 279 13.19 11.62 6.99
CA PHE A 279 13.28 10.24 7.47
C PHE A 279 13.19 10.20 9.00
N VAL A 280 12.40 9.27 9.52
CA VAL A 280 12.21 9.01 10.95
C VAL A 280 12.78 7.64 11.28
N HIS A 281 13.60 7.54 12.33
CA HIS A 281 14.32 6.32 12.70
C HIS A 281 14.55 6.22 14.22
#